data_AF-A0A6G7BPN3-F1
#
_entry.id   AF-A0A6G7BPN3-F1
#
_cell.length_a   1.000
_cell.length_b   1.000
_cell.length_c   1.000
_cell.angle_alpha   90.00
_cell.angle_beta   90.00
_cell.angle_gamma   90.00
#
_symmetry.space_group_name_H-M   'P 1'
#
loop_
_entity.id
_entity.type
_entity.pdbx_description
1 polymer ?
#
loop_
_entity_poly.entity_id
_entity_poly.type
_entity_poly.pdbx_seq_one_letter_code
_entity_poly.pdbx_strand_id
1 'polypeptide(L)'
;MRKSKEPTEILIESILNFEHVKFNRESDILDLSYFEVNKRVIHRKTRKGNTVKIQRDDSTALQSGQCIYHSDDLFIQVNILPCLCVLLDSQDLSVVGEFCFDVGNRHLPVYLKADGRFAVSYDGRLYQALKEKYNGSIALENAILEPDEQITSLRNAKK
;
A
#
# COMPACT_ATOMS: atom_id res chain seq x y z
N MET A 1 -5.68 -17.72 -32.05
CA MET A 1 -6.51 -16.63 -31.49
C MET A 1 -6.88 -16.99 -30.06
N ARG A 2 -6.30 -16.32 -29.05
CA ARG A 2 -6.80 -16.44 -27.67
C ARG A 2 -8.11 -15.66 -27.60
N LYS A 3 -9.24 -16.34 -27.37
CA LYS A 3 -10.51 -15.66 -27.09
C LYS A 3 -10.29 -14.72 -25.90
N SER A 4 -10.56 -13.43 -26.08
CA SER A 4 -10.68 -12.49 -24.97
C SER A 4 -11.79 -13.00 -24.06
N LYS A 5 -11.43 -13.41 -22.84
CA LYS A 5 -12.38 -13.85 -21.80
C LYS A 5 -13.29 -12.66 -21.49
N GLU A 6 -14.61 -12.87 -21.43
CA GLU A 6 -15.54 -11.79 -21.14
C GLU A 6 -15.29 -11.21 -19.74
N PRO A 7 -15.45 -9.89 -19.54
CA PRO A 7 -15.26 -9.26 -18.23
C PRO A 7 -16.21 -9.91 -17.21
N THR A 8 -15.64 -10.49 -16.15
CA THR A 8 -16.42 -11.15 -15.09
C THR A 8 -16.51 -10.24 -13.87
N GLU A 9 -17.64 -10.28 -13.17
CA GLU A 9 -17.82 -9.62 -11.86
C GLU A 9 -17.50 -10.59 -10.73
N ILE A 10 -16.64 -10.17 -9.81
CA ILE A 10 -16.07 -11.01 -8.75
C ILE A 10 -16.32 -10.33 -7.41
N LEU A 11 -17.04 -11.03 -6.53
CA LEU A 11 -17.31 -10.61 -5.16
C LEU A 11 -16.36 -11.35 -4.21
N ILE A 12 -15.68 -10.62 -3.35
CA ILE A 12 -14.75 -11.14 -2.34
C ILE A 12 -15.23 -10.67 -0.96
N GLU A 13 -15.83 -11.58 -0.19
CA GLU A 13 -16.37 -11.28 1.14
C GLU A 13 -15.37 -11.55 2.27
N SER A 14 -14.36 -12.37 1.99
CA SER A 14 -13.25 -12.66 2.90
C SER A 14 -11.95 -12.80 2.13
N ILE A 15 -10.87 -12.28 2.70
CA ILE A 15 -9.52 -12.43 2.12
C ILE A 15 -8.92 -13.70 2.70
N LEU A 16 -8.83 -14.73 1.87
CA LEU A 16 -8.19 -15.99 2.24
C LEU A 16 -6.66 -15.86 2.11
N ASN A 17 -5.93 -16.56 2.98
CA ASN A 17 -4.48 -16.63 2.87
C ASN A 17 -4.08 -17.69 1.82
N PHE A 18 -3.40 -17.25 0.76
CA PHE A 18 -2.88 -18.12 -0.31
C PHE A 18 -1.34 -18.19 -0.35
N GLU A 19 -0.64 -17.86 0.74
CA GLU A 19 0.84 -17.83 0.82
C GLU A 19 1.53 -19.10 0.30
N HIS A 20 0.84 -20.25 0.33
CA HIS A 20 1.37 -21.53 -0.14
C HIS A 20 0.88 -21.96 -1.53
N VAL A 21 0.07 -21.15 -2.21
CA VAL A 21 -0.46 -21.51 -3.53
C VAL A 21 0.52 -21.04 -4.60
N LYS A 22 1.28 -21.99 -5.17
CA LYS A 22 2.09 -21.73 -6.36
C LYS A 22 1.19 -21.67 -7.59
N PHE A 23 0.99 -20.47 -8.11
CA PHE A 23 0.27 -20.27 -9.36
C PHE A 23 1.20 -20.55 -10.54
N ASN A 24 0.97 -21.64 -11.26
CA ASN A 24 1.70 -21.97 -12.50
C ASN A 24 1.27 -21.10 -13.71
N ARG A 25 0.60 -19.96 -13.47
CA ARG A 25 0.02 -19.06 -14.48
C ARG A 25 0.14 -17.60 -14.05
N GLU A 26 0.07 -16.72 -15.04
CA GLU A 26 0.15 -15.27 -14.83
C GLU A 26 -1.11 -14.72 -14.14
N SER A 27 -0.93 -14.06 -13.00
CA SER A 27 -1.99 -13.39 -12.26
C SER A 27 -2.60 -12.22 -13.05
N ASP A 28 -3.87 -11.97 -12.82
CA ASP A 28 -4.51 -10.69 -13.09
C ASP A 28 -4.23 -9.72 -11.94
N ILE A 29 -3.99 -8.45 -12.23
CA ILE A 29 -3.50 -7.51 -11.23
C ILE A 29 -4.60 -6.52 -10.86
N LEU A 30 -4.85 -6.39 -9.55
CA LEU A 30 -5.70 -5.36 -8.98
C LEU A 30 -4.82 -4.23 -8.44
N ASP A 31 -4.79 -3.12 -9.16
CA ASP A 31 -4.05 -1.93 -8.74
C ASP A 31 -4.84 -1.16 -7.67
N LEU A 32 -4.19 -0.90 -6.52
CA LEU A 32 -4.75 -0.16 -5.40
C LEU A 32 -3.82 1.00 -5.01
N SER A 33 -4.40 2.11 -4.57
CA SER A 33 -3.62 3.16 -3.91
C SER A 33 -3.35 2.78 -2.44
N TYR A 34 -2.26 3.28 -1.85
CA TYR A 34 -1.91 2.98 -0.45
C TYR A 34 -3.05 3.25 0.55
N PHE A 35 -3.88 4.28 0.32
CA PHE A 35 -5.01 4.62 1.21
C PHE A 35 -6.24 3.70 1.04
N GLU A 36 -6.20 2.74 0.11
CA GLU A 36 -7.30 1.80 -0.15
C GLU A 36 -7.10 0.46 0.53
N VAL A 37 -5.86 0.09 0.87
CA VAL A 37 -5.46 -1.26 1.32
C VAL A 37 -6.19 -1.74 2.59
N ASN A 38 -6.66 -0.82 3.43
CA ASN A 38 -7.40 -1.11 4.67
C ASN A 38 -8.92 -0.94 4.53
N LYS A 39 -9.43 -0.54 3.35
CA LYS A 39 -10.86 -0.35 3.16
C LYS A 39 -11.58 -1.71 3.25
N ARG A 40 -12.77 -1.66 3.85
CA ARG A 40 -13.71 -2.78 3.88
C ARG A 40 -14.43 -2.98 2.56
N VAL A 41 -14.68 -1.88 1.85
CA VAL A 41 -15.37 -1.85 0.56
C VAL A 41 -14.45 -1.28 -0.50
N ILE A 42 -14.14 -2.08 -1.53
CA ILE A 42 -13.33 -1.67 -2.69
C ILE A 42 -14.06 -2.11 -3.96
N HIS A 43 -14.17 -1.22 -4.93
CA HIS A 43 -14.73 -1.54 -6.25
C HIS A 43 -13.78 -1.02 -7.32
N ARG A 44 -13.11 -1.95 -8.01
CA ARG A 44 -12.05 -1.66 -8.98
C ARG A 44 -12.05 -2.67 -10.12
N LYS A 45 -11.46 -2.28 -11.24
CA LYS A 45 -11.17 -3.20 -12.34
C LYS A 45 -9.73 -3.65 -12.26
N THR A 46 -9.50 -4.91 -12.58
CA THR A 46 -8.15 -5.45 -12.77
C THR A 46 -7.57 -4.99 -14.11
N ARG A 47 -6.26 -5.21 -14.31
CA ARG A 47 -5.58 -4.91 -15.59
C ARG A 47 -6.14 -5.70 -16.77
N LYS A 48 -6.67 -6.92 -16.56
CA LYS A 48 -7.35 -7.70 -17.61
C LYS A 48 -8.85 -7.37 -17.75
N GLY A 49 -9.36 -6.39 -16.99
CA GLY A 49 -10.70 -5.83 -17.15
C GLY A 49 -11.80 -6.48 -16.30
N ASN A 50 -11.46 -7.41 -15.40
CA ASN A 50 -12.42 -8.02 -14.47
C ASN A 50 -12.85 -7.01 -13.41
N THR A 51 -14.13 -6.99 -13.05
CA THR A 51 -14.65 -6.11 -12.00
C THR A 51 -14.55 -6.83 -10.66
N VAL A 52 -13.80 -6.26 -9.72
CA VAL A 52 -13.61 -6.80 -8.38
C VAL A 52 -14.32 -5.92 -7.37
N LYS A 53 -15.19 -6.53 -6.58
CA LYS A 53 -15.87 -5.95 -5.42
C LYS A 53 -15.39 -6.69 -4.17
N ILE A 54 -14.64 -6.00 -3.32
CA ILE A 54 -14.25 -6.50 -2.00
C ILE A 54 -15.22 -5.92 -0.98
N GLN A 55 -15.83 -6.76 -0.15
CA GLN A 55 -16.73 -6.39 0.93
C GLN A 55 -16.48 -7.28 2.15
N ARG A 56 -15.59 -6.87 3.03
CA ARG A 56 -15.12 -7.66 4.19
C ARG A 56 -15.42 -6.99 5.54
N ASP A 57 -15.48 -7.78 6.59
CA ASP A 57 -15.75 -7.31 7.96
C ASP A 57 -14.49 -6.77 8.66
N ASP A 58 -13.32 -7.31 8.35
CA ASP A 58 -12.05 -6.83 8.87
C ASP A 58 -11.46 -5.69 8.02
N SER A 59 -10.50 -4.96 8.60
CA SER A 59 -9.74 -3.91 7.92
C SER A 59 -8.26 -4.30 7.81
N THR A 60 -7.98 -5.60 7.66
CA THR A 60 -6.60 -6.10 7.53
C THR A 60 -5.97 -5.52 6.28
N ALA A 61 -4.74 -5.02 6.37
CA ALA A 61 -4.11 -4.40 5.21
C ALA A 61 -3.86 -5.43 4.09
N LEU A 62 -4.29 -5.10 2.87
CA LEU A 62 -3.89 -5.82 1.67
C LEU A 62 -2.44 -5.50 1.32
N GLN A 63 -1.62 -6.52 1.11
CA GLN A 63 -0.18 -6.36 0.82
C GLN A 63 0.10 -6.42 -0.69
N SER A 64 1.15 -5.75 -1.15
CA SER A 64 1.65 -5.98 -2.51
C SER A 64 1.99 -7.45 -2.71
N GLY A 65 1.61 -7.99 -3.86
CA GLY A 65 1.84 -9.39 -4.18
C GLY A 65 0.87 -10.37 -3.49
N GLN A 66 -0.03 -9.90 -2.64
CA GLN A 66 -1.04 -10.77 -2.03
C GLN A 66 -2.06 -11.24 -3.07
N CYS A 67 -2.23 -12.56 -3.19
CA CYS A 67 -3.37 -13.12 -3.92
C CYS A 67 -4.63 -12.93 -3.06
N ILE A 68 -5.72 -12.46 -3.66
CA ILE A 68 -7.00 -12.21 -2.97
C ILE A 68 -8.16 -13.02 -3.54
N TYR A 69 -7.97 -13.62 -4.72
CA TYR A 69 -8.97 -14.46 -5.36
C TYR A 69 -8.29 -15.52 -6.22
N HIS A 70 -8.83 -16.74 -6.17
CA HIS A 70 -8.43 -17.82 -7.05
C HIS A 70 -9.64 -18.64 -7.51
N SER A 71 -9.64 -19.00 -8.78
CA SER A 71 -10.52 -19.96 -9.42
C SER A 71 -9.71 -20.63 -10.55
N ASP A 72 -10.09 -21.82 -11.00
CA ASP A 72 -9.33 -22.72 -11.91
C ASP A 72 -8.44 -22.01 -12.95
N ASP A 73 -8.94 -20.94 -13.58
CA ASP A 73 -8.25 -20.17 -14.61
C ASP A 73 -7.97 -18.69 -14.27
N LEU A 74 -8.32 -18.20 -13.08
CA LEU A 74 -8.19 -16.79 -12.71
C LEU A 74 -7.61 -16.63 -11.30
N PHE A 75 -6.50 -15.89 -11.24
CA PHE A 75 -5.84 -15.49 -10.00
C PHE A 75 -5.79 -13.98 -9.98
N ILE A 76 -6.17 -13.35 -8.88
CA ILE A 76 -6.09 -11.89 -8.73
C ILE A 76 -5.11 -11.57 -7.62
N GLN A 77 -4.08 -10.80 -7.97
CA GLN A 77 -3.03 -10.35 -7.09
C GLN A 77 -3.09 -8.84 -6.92
N VAL A 78 -2.87 -8.38 -5.69
CA VAL A 78 -2.81 -6.95 -5.36
C VAL A 78 -1.47 -6.37 -5.81
N ASN A 79 -1.52 -5.18 -6.40
CA ASN A 79 -0.36 -4.33 -6.62
C ASN A 79 -0.65 -2.95 -6.02
N ILE A 80 0.20 -2.49 -5.10
CA ILE A 80 0.09 -1.14 -4.56
C ILE A 80 0.82 -0.18 -5.48
N LEU A 81 0.12 0.85 -5.95
CA LEU A 81 0.69 1.85 -6.84
C LEU A 81 1.67 2.76 -6.09
N PRO A 82 2.81 3.12 -6.71
CA PRO A 82 3.67 4.15 -6.15
C PRO A 82 2.94 5.48 -6.12
N CYS A 83 3.25 6.30 -5.12
CA CYS A 83 2.79 7.67 -5.03
C CYS A 83 3.95 8.60 -4.69
N LEU A 84 3.74 9.89 -4.95
CA LEU A 84 4.71 10.90 -4.57
C LEU A 84 4.77 10.97 -3.04
N CYS A 85 5.99 10.89 -2.49
CA CYS A 85 6.26 10.81 -1.06
C CYS A 85 7.34 11.83 -0.67
N VAL A 86 7.24 12.33 0.56
CA VAL A 86 8.33 13.06 1.22
C VAL A 86 9.12 12.05 2.05
N LEU A 87 10.41 11.90 1.77
CA LEU A 87 11.33 10.99 2.46
C LEU A 87 12.30 11.80 3.31
N LEU A 88 12.36 11.53 4.61
CA LEU A 88 13.39 12.05 5.50
C LEU A 88 14.66 11.19 5.39
N ASP A 89 15.75 11.83 5.01
CA ASP A 89 17.10 11.28 4.96
C ASP A 89 17.92 11.90 6.11
N SER A 90 17.78 11.31 7.30
CA SER A 90 18.54 11.68 8.48
C SER A 90 18.70 10.50 9.42
N GLN A 91 19.88 10.36 10.00
CA GLN A 91 20.20 9.37 11.03
C GLN A 91 20.15 9.97 12.46
N ASP A 92 19.90 11.28 12.58
CA ASP A 92 19.74 11.94 13.87
C ASP A 92 18.36 11.59 14.46
N LEU A 93 18.36 10.84 15.56
CA LEU A 93 17.15 10.38 16.23
C LEU A 93 16.27 11.53 16.74
N SER A 94 16.86 12.69 17.07
CA SER A 94 16.09 13.87 17.46
C SER A 94 15.29 14.39 16.27
N VAL A 95 15.92 14.50 15.10
CA VAL A 95 15.29 14.93 13.84
C VAL A 95 14.20 13.94 13.40
N VAL A 96 14.50 12.65 13.47
CA VAL A 96 13.54 11.57 13.17
C VAL A 96 12.33 11.63 14.10
N GLY A 97 12.56 11.80 15.40
CA GLY A 97 11.51 11.90 16.42
C GLY A 97 10.59 13.08 16.15
N GLU A 98 11.16 14.26 15.85
CA GLU A 98 10.37 15.44 15.48
C GLU A 98 9.57 15.23 14.19
N PHE A 99 10.16 14.62 13.17
CA PHE A 99 9.47 14.36 11.91
C PHE A 99 8.26 13.45 12.11
N CYS A 100 8.47 12.36 12.85
CA CYS A 100 7.39 11.43 13.18
C CYS A 100 6.29 12.11 14.00
N PHE A 101 6.66 13.00 14.92
CA PHE A 101 5.71 13.81 15.69
C PHE A 101 4.90 14.75 14.79
N ASP A 102 5.56 15.50 13.90
CA ASP A 102 4.90 16.48 13.03
C ASP A 102 3.95 15.82 12.03
N VAL A 103 4.34 14.68 11.45
CA VAL A 103 3.50 13.90 10.55
C VAL A 103 2.35 13.24 11.32
N GLY A 104 2.65 12.61 12.46
CA GLY A 104 1.68 11.94 13.31
C GLY A 104 0.60 12.89 13.86
N ASN A 105 0.97 14.12 14.21
CA ASN A 105 0.04 15.17 14.67
C ASN A 105 -0.99 15.58 13.61
N ARG A 106 -0.76 15.21 12.34
CA ARG A 106 -1.69 15.42 11.22
C ARG A 106 -2.52 14.17 10.89
N HIS A 107 -2.44 13.14 11.73
CA HIS A 107 -3.08 11.83 11.51
C HIS A 107 -2.68 11.15 10.20
N LEU A 108 -1.45 11.41 9.74
CA LEU A 108 -0.91 10.77 8.55
C LEU A 108 -0.06 9.55 8.93
N PRO A 109 -0.14 8.47 8.14
CA PRO A 109 0.70 7.30 8.34
C PRO A 109 2.17 7.63 8.01
N VAL A 110 3.07 7.14 8.86
CA VAL A 110 4.53 7.20 8.64
C VAL A 110 5.03 5.80 8.32
N TYR A 111 5.91 5.69 7.33
CA TYR A 111 6.46 4.44 6.83
C TYR A 111 7.98 4.44 7.03
N LEU A 112 8.53 3.33 7.53
CA LEU A 112 9.96 3.11 7.61
C LEU A 112 10.40 2.28 6.41
N LYS A 113 11.13 2.90 5.49
CA LYS A 113 11.65 2.24 4.29
C LYS A 113 12.81 1.32 4.64
N ALA A 114 13.03 0.30 3.81
CA ALA A 114 14.11 -0.67 4.00
C ALA A 114 15.53 -0.05 4.03
N ASP A 115 15.70 1.11 3.39
CA ASP A 115 16.95 1.90 3.42
C ASP A 115 17.11 2.78 4.67
N GLY A 116 16.16 2.71 5.61
CA GLY A 116 16.17 3.46 6.86
C GLY A 116 15.52 4.84 6.79
N ARG A 117 15.06 5.28 5.61
CA ARG A 117 14.38 6.59 5.47
C ARG A 117 12.93 6.52 5.95
N PHE A 118 12.43 7.64 6.47
CA PHE A 118 11.04 7.77 6.89
C PHE A 118 10.23 8.45 5.80
N ALA A 119 9.10 7.85 5.42
CA ALA A 119 8.28 8.33 4.32
C ALA A 119 6.86 8.70 4.78
N VAL A 120 6.29 9.70 4.12
CA VAL A 120 4.88 10.08 4.18
C VAL A 120 4.39 10.42 2.78
N SER A 121 3.12 10.13 2.48
CA SER A 121 2.50 10.54 1.23
C SER A 121 2.54 12.06 1.07
N TYR A 122 2.84 12.55 -0.13
CA TYR A 122 2.90 13.97 -0.42
C TYR A 122 1.54 14.66 -0.20
N ASP A 123 1.56 15.76 0.54
CA ASP A 123 0.52 16.77 0.59
C ASP A 123 1.18 18.14 0.44
N GLY A 124 0.61 19.02 -0.38
CA GLY A 124 1.23 20.29 -0.72
C GLY A 124 1.45 21.21 0.48
N ARG A 125 0.54 21.21 1.46
CA ARG A 125 0.67 22.05 2.66
C ARG A 125 1.67 21.45 3.64
N LEU A 126 1.60 20.14 3.86
CA LEU A 126 2.56 19.43 4.69
C LEU A 126 3.97 19.60 4.16
N TYR A 127 4.17 19.41 2.85
CA TYR A 127 5.48 19.50 2.23
C TYR A 127 6.14 20.85 2.46
N GLN A 128 5.41 21.97 2.33
CA GLN A 128 5.99 23.30 2.61
C GLN A 128 6.47 23.41 4.06
N ALA A 129 5.65 22.99 5.02
CA ALA A 129 6.03 23.00 6.44
C ALA A 129 7.25 22.10 6.74
N LEU A 130 7.28 20.90 6.15
CA LEU A 130 8.40 19.98 6.32
C LEU A 130 9.68 20.53 5.65
N LYS A 131 9.54 21.15 4.46
CA LYS A 131 10.68 21.71 3.72
C LYS A 131 11.32 22.87 4.46
N GLU A 132 10.54 23.74 5.09
CA GLU A 132 11.05 24.84 5.91
C GLU A 132 11.80 24.32 7.15
N LYS A 133 11.28 23.27 7.80
CA LYS A 133 11.84 22.73 9.05
C LYS A 133 13.03 21.79 8.85
N TYR A 134 12.98 20.92 7.84
CA TYR A 134 13.95 19.85 7.59
C TYR A 134 14.81 20.13 6.35
N ASN A 135 15.06 21.41 6.05
CA ASN A 135 15.72 21.84 4.83
C ASN A 135 17.03 21.06 4.57
N GLY A 136 17.14 20.43 3.41
CA GLY A 136 18.29 19.63 3.00
C GLY A 136 18.32 18.18 3.53
N SER A 137 17.38 17.79 4.39
CA SER A 137 17.23 16.40 4.91
C SER A 137 15.98 15.70 4.39
N ILE A 138 15.26 16.30 3.43
CA ILE A 138 14.09 15.67 2.81
C ILE A 138 14.22 15.58 1.29
N ALA A 139 13.72 14.49 0.72
CA ALA A 139 13.62 14.25 -0.71
C ALA A 139 12.15 14.04 -1.12
N LEU A 140 11.83 14.36 -2.37
CA LEU A 140 10.52 14.14 -2.96
C LEU A 140 10.65 13.08 -4.06
N GLU A 141 10.13 11.88 -3.81
CA GLU A 141 10.33 10.72 -4.69
C GLU A 141 9.02 9.93 -4.87
N ASN A 142 8.88 9.22 -5.99
CA ASN A 142 7.82 8.21 -6.10
C ASN A 142 8.25 6.95 -5.35
N ALA A 143 7.45 6.53 -4.38
CA ALA A 143 7.69 5.33 -3.61
C ALA A 143 6.38 4.56 -3.40
N ILE A 144 6.49 3.25 -3.22
CA ILE A 144 5.38 2.43 -2.73
C ILE A 144 5.37 2.54 -1.21
N LEU A 145 4.19 2.76 -0.65
CA LEU A 145 3.96 2.79 0.79
C LEU A 145 3.35 1.45 1.20
N GLU A 146 4.21 0.49 1.57
CA GLU A 146 3.76 -0.85 1.93
C GLU A 146 3.14 -0.84 3.35
N PRO A 147 2.04 -1.56 3.59
CA PRO A 147 1.40 -1.54 4.90
C PRO A 147 2.23 -2.14 6.05
N ASP A 148 3.15 -3.05 5.74
CA ASP A 148 4.09 -3.66 6.70
C ASP A 148 5.24 -2.72 7.09
N GLU A 149 5.60 -1.77 6.24
CA GLU A 149 6.54 -0.67 6.53
C GLU A 149 5.93 0.41 7.43
N GLN A 150 4.60 0.44 7.59
CA GLN A 150 3.94 1.43 8.43
C GLN A 150 4.34 1.26 9.91
N ILE A 151 4.78 2.33 10.57
CA ILE A 151 5.30 2.29 11.95
C ILE A 151 4.31 1.64 12.93
N THR A 152 3.02 1.90 12.77
CA THR A 152 1.97 1.31 13.63
C THR A 152 1.84 -0.20 13.44
N SER A 153 2.09 -0.72 12.24
CA SER A 153 2.09 -2.16 11.94
C SER A 153 3.30 -2.84 12.56
N LEU A 154 4.49 -2.23 12.45
CA LEU A 154 5.74 -2.72 13.07
C LEU A 154 5.62 -2.88 14.59
N ARG A 155 4.85 -2.02 15.26
CA ARG A 155 4.59 -2.13 16.70
C ARG A 155 3.80 -3.40 17.05
N ASN A 156 2.85 -3.79 16.20
CA ASN A 156 1.97 -4.92 16.47
C ASN A 156 2.65 -6.26 16.16
N ALA A 157 3.60 -6.30 15.22
CA ALA A 157 4.37 -7.50 14.87
C ALA A 157 5.39 -7.93 15.95
N LYS A 158 5.72 -7.03 16.89
CA LYS A 158 6.67 -7.29 18.00
C LYS A 158 5.99 -7.63 19.34
N LYS A 159 4.66 -7.74 19.36
CA LYS A 159 3.90 -8.26 20.50
C LYS A 159 3.60 -9.73 20.29
#